data_AF-A0A212S7P2-F1
#
_entry.id   AF-A0A212S7P2-F1
#
_cell.length_a   1.000
_cell.length_b   1.000
_cell.length_c   1.000
_cell.angle_alpha   90.00
_cell.angle_beta   90.00
_cell.angle_gamma   90.00
#
_symmetry.space_group_name_H-M   'P 1'
#
loop_
_entity.id
_entity.type
_entity.pdbx_description
1 polymer ?
#
loop_
_entity_poly.entity_id
_entity_poly.type
_entity_poly.pdbx_seq_one_letter_code
_entity_poly.pdbx_strand_id
1 'polypeptide(L)'
;MSAIEDLEAAFETIQKAVSDAVAKLQEQSAALASAVAANDPAKIESIAQELTATAASLESAVNPPAAPAPVVPVSETPVAEAPAAAPAAEAPAAN
;
A
#
# COMPACT_ATOMS: atom_id res chain seq x y z
N MET A 1 21.24 -9.47 -9.38
CA MET A 1 20.49 -8.69 -8.40
C MET A 1 19.98 -9.63 -7.35
N SER A 2 20.49 -9.44 -6.13
CA SER A 2 19.99 -10.08 -4.91
C SER A 2 18.79 -9.29 -4.38
N ALA A 3 17.87 -9.95 -3.69
CA ALA A 3 16.72 -9.29 -3.05
C ALA A 3 17.13 -8.16 -2.07
N ILE A 4 18.36 -8.19 -1.56
CA ILE A 4 18.93 -7.13 -0.71
C ILE A 4 19.26 -5.89 -1.53
N GLU A 5 19.86 -6.04 -2.72
CA GLU A 5 20.19 -4.92 -3.61
C GLU A 5 18.92 -4.22 -4.11
N ASP A 6 17.86 -5.00 -4.37
CA ASP A 6 16.55 -4.47 -4.77
C ASP A 6 15.88 -3.70 -3.61
N LEU A 7 16.04 -4.17 -2.37
CA LEU A 7 15.50 -3.50 -1.18
C LEU A 7 16.25 -2.19 -0.88
N GLU A 8 17.57 -2.17 -1.03
CA GLU A 8 18.40 -0.97 -0.87
C GLU A 8 18.02 0.09 -1.90
N ALA A 9 17.88 -0.28 -3.17
CA ALA A 9 17.45 0.63 -4.23
C ALA A 9 16.03 1.18 -4.01
N ALA A 10 15.11 0.34 -3.53
CA ALA A 10 13.77 0.78 -3.14
C ALA A 10 13.80 1.77 -1.98
N PHE A 11 14.62 1.51 -0.96
CA PHE A 11 14.76 2.39 0.20
C PHE A 11 15.36 3.76 -0.17
N GLU A 12 16.38 3.80 -1.03
CA GLU A 12 16.94 5.06 -1.54
C GLU A 12 15.91 5.87 -2.34
N THR A 13 15.11 5.19 -3.16
CA THR A 13 14.03 5.81 -3.93
C THR A 13 12.98 6.43 -3.00
N ILE A 14 12.58 5.70 -1.97
CA ILE A 14 11.62 6.19 -0.95
C ILE A 14 12.22 7.39 -0.21
N GLN A 15 13.48 7.33 0.24
CA GLN A 15 14.13 8.45 0.90
C GLN A 15 14.15 9.72 0.04
N LYS A 16 14.49 9.56 -1.25
CA LYS A 16 14.48 10.68 -2.19
C LYS A 16 13.08 11.28 -2.32
N ALA A 17 12.07 10.44 -2.53
CA ALA A 17 10.69 10.88 -2.65
C ALA A 17 10.19 11.62 -1.39
N VAL A 18 10.53 11.11 -0.20
CA VAL A 18 10.23 11.77 1.07
C VAL A 18 10.91 13.13 1.17
N SER A 19 12.22 13.21 0.85
CA SER A 19 12.95 14.48 0.91
C SER A 19 12.40 15.52 -0.06
N ASP A 20 12.08 15.11 -1.29
CA ASP A 20 11.51 15.99 -2.30
C ASP A 20 10.11 16.48 -1.89
N ALA A 21 9.30 15.60 -1.29
CA ALA A 21 7.99 15.96 -0.74
C ALA A 21 8.10 16.95 0.42
N VAL A 22 9.06 16.77 1.34
CA VAL A 22 9.29 17.70 2.46
C VAL A 22 9.68 19.09 1.94
N ALA A 23 10.58 19.17 0.96
CA ALA A 23 10.95 20.44 0.35
C ALA A 23 9.73 21.14 -0.28
N LYS A 24 8.91 20.40 -1.03
CA LYS A 24 7.71 20.94 -1.65
C LYS A 24 6.66 21.39 -0.63
N LEU A 25 6.48 20.65 0.45
CA LEU A 25 5.59 21.03 1.55
C LEU A 25 6.05 22.33 2.23
N GLN A 26 7.35 22.52 2.40
CA GLN A 26 7.90 23.76 2.95
C GLN A 26 7.62 24.95 2.03
N GLU A 27 7.84 24.82 0.72
CA GLU A 27 7.51 25.84 -0.28
C GLU A 27 6.01 26.19 -0.27
N GLN A 28 5.14 25.17 -0.27
CA GLN A 28 3.69 25.34 -0.20
C GLN A 28 3.25 26.02 1.10
N SER A 29 3.89 25.71 2.23
CA SER A 29 3.59 26.36 3.51
C SER A 29 3.93 27.86 3.49
N ALA A 30 5.07 28.22 2.87
CA ALA A 30 5.47 29.62 2.72
C ALA A 30 4.54 30.37 1.76
N ALA A 31 4.17 29.73 0.65
CA ALA A 31 3.18 30.27 -0.29
C ALA A 31 1.82 30.48 0.37
N LEU A 32 1.37 29.52 1.21
CA LEU A 32 0.10 29.62 1.93
C LEU A 32 0.11 30.78 2.91
N ALA A 33 1.18 30.92 3.70
CA ALA A 33 1.33 32.05 4.62
C ALA A 33 1.25 33.40 3.89
N SER A 34 1.89 33.50 2.72
CA SER A 34 1.82 34.70 1.88
C SER A 34 0.40 34.96 1.33
N ALA A 35 -0.29 33.91 0.85
CA ALA A 35 -1.66 34.02 0.34
C ALA A 35 -2.67 34.42 1.43
N VAL A 36 -2.52 33.88 2.65
CA VAL A 36 -3.32 34.25 3.82
C VAL A 36 -3.07 35.70 4.21
N ALA A 37 -1.80 36.13 4.28
CA ALA A 37 -1.46 37.52 4.56
C ALA A 37 -2.04 38.49 3.51
N ALA A 38 -2.10 38.07 2.24
CA ALA A 38 -2.67 38.83 1.14
C ALA A 38 -4.22 38.77 1.06
N ASN A 39 -4.90 37.97 1.89
CA ASN A 39 -6.34 37.70 1.79
C ASN A 39 -6.77 37.25 0.38
N ASP A 40 -5.98 36.36 -0.24
CA ASP A 40 -6.25 35.84 -1.59
C ASP A 40 -6.86 34.42 -1.51
N PRO A 41 -8.21 34.29 -1.45
CA PRO A 41 -8.85 32.99 -1.32
C PRO A 41 -8.61 32.05 -2.50
N ALA A 42 -8.42 32.59 -3.72
CA ALA A 42 -8.16 31.77 -4.90
C ALA A 42 -6.79 31.10 -4.83
N LYS A 43 -5.77 31.84 -4.36
CA LYS A 43 -4.45 31.25 -4.12
C LYS A 43 -4.46 30.25 -2.97
N ILE A 44 -5.18 30.53 -1.89
CA ILE A 44 -5.31 29.61 -0.76
C ILE A 44 -5.89 28.27 -1.24
N GLU A 45 -6.96 28.31 -2.05
CA GLU A 45 -7.58 27.10 -2.60
C GLU A 45 -6.63 26.35 -3.53
N SER A 46 -5.94 27.05 -4.43
CA SER A 46 -4.94 26.45 -5.31
C SER A 46 -3.84 25.74 -4.52
N ILE A 47 -3.29 26.38 -3.49
CA ILE A 47 -2.22 25.81 -2.66
C ILE A 47 -2.74 24.60 -1.87
N ALA A 48 -3.98 24.63 -1.39
CA ALA A 48 -4.60 23.49 -0.72
C ALA A 48 -4.77 22.27 -1.64
N GLN A 49 -5.14 22.49 -2.91
CA GLN A 49 -5.22 21.41 -3.91
C GLN A 49 -3.82 20.83 -4.19
N GLU A 50 -2.81 21.68 -4.34
CA GLU A 50 -1.44 21.23 -4.55
C GLU A 50 -0.87 20.48 -3.33
N LEU A 51 -1.21 20.90 -2.10
CA LEU A 51 -0.86 20.18 -0.87
C LEU A 51 -1.46 18.77 -0.85
N THR A 52 -2.73 18.65 -1.27
CA THR A 52 -3.43 17.36 -1.37
C THR A 52 -2.74 16.44 -2.39
N ALA A 53 -2.32 17.00 -3.53
CA ALA A 53 -1.59 16.24 -4.55
C ALA A 53 -0.19 15.79 -4.06
N THR A 54 0.52 16.66 -3.34
CA THR A 54 1.82 16.30 -2.71
C THR A 54 1.65 15.17 -1.70
N ALA A 55 0.61 15.22 -0.86
CA ALA A 55 0.32 14.17 0.13
C ALA A 55 0.00 12.82 -0.54
N ALA A 56 -0.85 12.81 -1.58
CA ALA A 56 -1.19 11.58 -2.32
C ALA A 56 0.03 10.97 -3.03
N SER A 57 0.92 11.81 -3.55
CA SER A 57 2.17 11.37 -4.18
C SER A 57 3.12 10.73 -3.15
N LEU A 58 3.22 11.32 -1.95
CA LEU A 58 4.03 10.79 -0.87
C LEU A 58 3.48 9.45 -0.37
N GLU A 59 2.16 9.34 -0.18
CA GLU A 59 1.50 8.09 0.22
C GLU A 59 1.79 6.96 -0.77
N SER A 60 1.70 7.26 -2.08
CA SER A 60 2.03 6.30 -3.14
C SER A 60 3.51 5.88 -3.15
N ALA A 61 4.41 6.81 -2.80
CA ALA A 61 5.85 6.54 -2.78
C ALA A 61 6.27 5.67 -1.58
N VAL A 62 5.72 5.92 -0.39
CA VAL A 62 6.07 5.18 0.85
C VAL A 62 5.30 3.87 0.99
N ASN A 63 4.18 3.72 0.28
CA ASN A 63 3.35 2.52 0.30
C ASN A 63 3.13 2.01 -1.14
N PRO A 64 4.20 1.62 -1.85
CA PRO A 64 4.07 1.08 -3.20
C PRO A 64 3.22 -0.20 -3.17
N PRO A 65 2.39 -0.46 -4.20
CA PRO A 65 1.60 -1.67 -4.25
C PRO A 65 2.51 -2.88 -4.08
N ALA A 66 2.09 -3.81 -3.20
CA ALA A 66 2.84 -5.03 -2.94
C ALA A 66 3.19 -5.70 -4.27
N ALA A 67 4.47 -5.98 -4.48
CA ALA A 67 4.92 -6.71 -5.66
C ALA A 67 4.06 -7.99 -5.80
N PRO A 68 3.61 -8.34 -7.03
CA PRO A 68 2.82 -9.54 -7.22
C PRO A 68 3.59 -10.72 -6.63
N ALA A 69 2.94 -11.46 -5.72
CA ALA A 69 3.53 -12.64 -5.11
C ALA A 69 4.04 -13.56 -6.22
N PRO A 70 5.27 -14.09 -6.12
CA PRO A 70 5.74 -15.06 -7.10
C PRO A 70 4.74 -16.22 -7.12
N VAL A 71 4.14 -16.45 -8.28
CA VAL A 71 3.33 -17.65 -8.54
C VAL A 71 4.26 -18.85 -8.44
N VAL A 72 4.38 -19.43 -7.24
CA VAL A 72 4.98 -20.74 -7.08
C VAL A 72 3.97 -21.71 -7.70
N PRO A 73 4.29 -22.43 -8.79
CA PRO A 73 3.40 -23.47 -9.27
C PRO A 73 3.21 -24.47 -8.13
N VAL A 74 1.96 -24.67 -7.70
CA VAL A 74 1.61 -25.73 -6.77
C VAL A 74 1.88 -27.04 -7.50
N SER A 75 3.04 -27.65 -7.23
CA SER A 75 3.23 -29.06 -7.51
C SER A 75 2.26 -29.83 -6.62
N GLU A 76 1.25 -30.43 -7.23
CA GLU A 76 0.28 -31.30 -6.59
C GLU A 76 0.99 -32.35 -5.73
N THR A 77 0.87 -32.23 -4.42
CA THR A 77 1.17 -33.31 -3.48
C THR A 77 0.06 -34.37 -3.64
N PRO A 78 0.39 -35.66 -3.92
CA PRO A 78 -0.66 -36.67 -4.07
C PRO A 78 -1.40 -36.83 -2.73
N VAL A 79 -2.73 -36.75 -2.80
CA VAL A 79 -3.63 -36.99 -1.67
C VAL A 79 -3.36 -38.40 -1.14
N ALA A 80 -2.85 -38.48 0.09
CA ALA A 80 -2.87 -39.71 0.85
C ALA A 80 -4.31 -39.95 1.33
N GLU A 81 -4.89 -41.05 0.83
CA GLU A 81 -6.19 -41.61 1.20
C GLU A 81 -6.28 -41.84 2.72
N ALA A 82 -7.22 -41.16 3.38
CA ALA A 82 -7.58 -41.42 4.77
C ALA A 82 -8.69 -42.50 4.81
N PRO A 83 -8.60 -43.55 5.66
CA PRO A 83 -9.66 -44.54 5.74
C PRO A 83 -10.92 -43.92 6.37
N ALA A 84 -12.05 -44.22 5.73
CA ALA A 84 -13.38 -43.69 6.02
C ALA A 84 -13.84 -44.00 7.47
N ALA A 85 -14.28 -42.95 8.18
CA ALA A 85 -15.09 -43.07 9.37
C ALA A 85 -16.50 -43.55 9.00
N ALA A 86 -16.99 -44.61 9.66
CA ALA A 86 -18.33 -45.15 9.47
C ALA A 86 -19.42 -44.16 9.92
N PRO A 87 -20.53 -43.99 9.18
CA PRO A 87 -21.63 -43.15 9.60
C PRO A 87 -22.55 -43.88 10.60
N ALA A 88 -22.86 -43.23 11.72
CA ALA A 88 -23.94 -43.62 12.61
C ALA A 88 -25.25 -42.91 12.17
N ALA A 89 -26.26 -43.70 11.81
CA ALA A 89 -27.67 -43.34 11.61
C ALA A 89 -28.42 -44.68 11.32
N GLU A 90 -29.65 -45.01 11.72
CA GLU A 90 -30.78 -44.39 12.43
C GLU A 90 -31.77 -45.56 12.71
N ALA A 91 -32.59 -45.50 13.78
CA ALA A 91 -33.62 -46.51 14.15
C ALA A 91 -34.82 -46.51 13.15
N PRO A 92 -35.73 -47.53 13.03
CA PRO A 92 -36.77 -47.84 14.05
C PRO A 92 -37.43 -49.27 14.06
N ALA A 93 -38.14 -49.56 15.17
CA ALA A 93 -39.39 -50.34 15.42
C ALA A 93 -39.71 -51.75 14.83
N ALA A 94 -40.22 -52.59 15.77
CA ALA A 94 -41.30 -53.60 15.70
C ALA A 94 -41.07 -55.01 15.11
N ASN A 95 -41.05 -56.02 16.00
CA ASN A 95 -42.09 -57.07 16.10
C ASN A 95 -42.00 -57.76 17.47
#